data_AF-A0A6L5F6U2-F1
#
_entry.id   AF-A0A6L5F6U2-F1
#
_cell.length_a   1.000
_cell.length_b   1.000
_cell.length_c   1.000
_cell.angle_alpha   90.00
_cell.angle_beta   90.00
_cell.angle_gamma   90.00
#
_symmetry.space_group_name_H-M   'P 1'
#
loop_
_entity.id
_entity.type
_entity.pdbx_description
1 polymer ?
#
loop_
_entity_poly.entity_id
_entity_poly.type
_entity_poly.pdbx_seq_one_letter_code
_entity_poly.pdbx_strand_id
1 'polypeptide(L)'
;DLARTSIERGTSAVIFPEGSRSRDGTLKRFRRNGAVTLFRAAPDLQVVPVTIDGSWHFNTIPPFPSETEIVIRIGDPIGRTPGDEEVVFDRVVDDIADALDEIRAHRPGPL
;
A
#
# COMPACT_ATOMS: atom_id res chain seq x y z
N ASP A 1 -18.28 9.68 -3.18
CA ASP A 1 -17.44 8.60 -2.66
C ASP A 1 -16.04 9.18 -2.41
N LEU A 2 -15.08 8.34 -2.03
CA LEU A 2 -13.69 8.71 -1.70
C LEU A 2 -12.99 9.54 -2.80
N ALA A 3 -13.10 9.16 -4.08
CA ALA A 3 -12.45 9.88 -5.18
C ALA A 3 -13.01 11.30 -5.30
N ARG A 4 -14.34 11.42 -5.29
CA ARG A 4 -15.01 12.72 -5.36
C ARG A 4 -14.59 13.64 -4.22
N THR A 5 -14.55 13.15 -2.99
CA THR A 5 -14.13 13.95 -1.82
C THR A 5 -12.66 14.38 -1.95
N SER A 6 -11.78 13.49 -2.40
CA SER A 6 -10.37 13.81 -2.63
C SER A 6 -10.17 14.93 -3.64
N ILE A 7 -10.90 14.90 -4.76
CA ILE A 7 -10.82 15.94 -5.78
C ILE A 7 -11.43 17.26 -5.27
N GLU A 8 -12.67 17.22 -4.76
CA GLU A 8 -13.41 18.41 -4.32
C GLU A 8 -12.70 19.17 -3.21
N ARG A 9 -12.00 18.46 -2.31
CA ARG A 9 -11.38 19.05 -1.11
C ARG A 9 -9.86 19.14 -1.19
N GLY A 10 -9.24 18.64 -2.26
CA GLY A 10 -7.77 18.56 -2.36
C GLY A 10 -7.14 17.69 -1.28
N THR A 11 -7.82 16.62 -0.84
CA THR A 11 -7.36 15.75 0.24
C THR A 11 -6.81 14.42 -0.29
N SER A 12 -5.75 13.91 0.32
CA SER A 12 -5.23 12.57 0.03
C SER A 12 -6.23 11.48 0.43
N ALA A 13 -6.36 10.45 -0.41
CA ALA A 13 -7.03 9.21 -0.09
C ALA A 13 -5.99 8.12 0.18
N VAL A 14 -6.19 7.35 1.26
CA VAL A 14 -5.38 6.17 1.56
C VAL A 14 -6.28 4.95 1.46
N ILE A 15 -5.87 3.98 0.66
CA ILE A 15 -6.59 2.71 0.49
C ILE A 15 -5.67 1.54 0.83
N PHE A 16 -6.26 0.50 1.40
CA PHE A 16 -5.59 -0.79 1.63
C PHE A 16 -6.23 -1.82 0.70
N PRO A 17 -5.66 -2.06 -0.50
CA PRO A 17 -6.30 -2.88 -1.52
C PRO A 17 -6.47 -4.35 -1.10
N GLU A 18 -5.73 -4.83 -0.10
CA GLU A 18 -5.96 -6.14 0.53
C GLU A 18 -7.28 -6.23 1.31
N GLY A 19 -7.79 -5.10 1.81
CA GLY A 19 -9.03 -4.98 2.58
C GLY A 19 -8.98 -5.53 4.00
N SER A 20 -7.84 -6.09 4.46
CA SER A 20 -7.66 -6.53 5.85
C SER A 20 -6.18 -6.69 6.20
N ARG A 21 -5.80 -6.39 7.44
CA ARG A 21 -4.41 -6.53 7.94
C ARG A 21 -3.90 -7.97 7.82
N SER A 22 -2.64 -8.13 7.40
CA SER A 22 -1.97 -9.42 7.44
C SER A 22 -1.82 -9.94 8.89
N ARG A 23 -1.82 -11.26 9.05
CA ARG A 23 -1.66 -11.92 10.37
C ARG A 23 -0.20 -12.26 10.67
N ASP A 24 0.57 -12.52 9.62
CA ASP A 24 1.93 -13.05 9.66
C ASP A 24 2.91 -12.21 8.81
N GLY A 25 2.44 -11.08 8.27
CA GLY A 25 3.23 -10.22 7.40
C GLY A 25 3.25 -10.65 5.94
N THR A 26 2.59 -11.76 5.57
CA THR A 26 2.45 -12.13 4.16
C THR A 26 1.60 -11.09 3.43
N LEU A 27 2.09 -10.57 2.31
CA LEU A 27 1.35 -9.67 1.42
C LEU A 27 0.16 -10.43 0.85
N LYS A 28 -1.05 -9.90 1.02
CA LYS A 28 -2.26 -10.59 0.52
C LYS A 28 -2.53 -10.19 -0.92
N ARG A 29 -3.45 -10.93 -1.54
CA ARG A 29 -4.01 -10.53 -2.83
C ARG A 29 -4.69 -9.17 -2.76
N PHE A 30 -4.35 -8.29 -3.70
CA PHE A 30 -4.98 -6.99 -3.83
C PHE A 30 -6.32 -7.10 -4.57
N ARG A 31 -7.34 -6.41 -4.07
CA ARG A 31 -8.67 -6.34 -4.69
C ARG A 31 -8.67 -5.31 -5.82
N ARG A 32 -8.41 -5.79 -7.04
CA ARG A 32 -8.33 -4.99 -8.27
C ARG A 32 -9.53 -4.07 -8.50
N ASN A 33 -10.74 -4.62 -8.55
CA ASN A 33 -11.93 -3.88 -8.98
C ASN A 33 -12.18 -2.59 -8.16
N GLY A 34 -11.94 -2.63 -6.84
CA GLY A 34 -12.13 -1.46 -5.98
C GLY A 34 -11.12 -0.36 -6.27
N ALA A 35 -9.84 -0.71 -6.40
CA ALA A 35 -8.78 0.24 -6.73
C ALA A 35 -8.97 0.83 -8.13
N VAL A 36 -9.22 -0.01 -9.13
CA VAL A 36 -9.48 0.42 -10.52
C VAL A 36 -10.71 1.33 -10.63
N THR A 37 -11.76 1.06 -9.84
CA THR A 37 -12.94 1.95 -9.80
C THR A 37 -12.58 3.33 -9.25
N LEU A 38 -11.80 3.39 -8.18
CA LEU A 38 -11.30 4.66 -7.63
C LEU A 38 -10.43 5.39 -8.64
N PHE A 39 -9.57 4.66 -9.34
CA PHE A 39 -8.68 5.18 -10.37
C PHE A 39 -9.47 5.85 -11.51
N ARG A 40 -10.52 5.18 -12.01
CA ARG A 40 -11.40 5.75 -13.04
C ARG A 40 -12.17 6.99 -12.57
N ALA A 41 -12.56 7.02 -11.29
CA ALA A 41 -13.28 8.14 -10.70
C ALA A 41 -12.38 9.36 -10.42
N ALA A 42 -11.06 9.17 -10.37
CA ALA A 42 -10.07 10.22 -10.16
C ALA A 42 -8.87 10.05 -11.11
N PRO A 43 -9.04 10.32 -12.42
CA PRO A 43 -8.01 10.08 -13.42
C PRO A 43 -6.79 11.00 -13.27
N ASP A 44 -6.98 12.21 -12.73
CA ASP A 44 -5.92 13.22 -12.62
C ASP A 44 -5.11 13.12 -11.31
N LEU A 45 -5.50 12.23 -10.38
CA LEU A 45 -4.78 12.04 -9.12
C LEU A 45 -3.65 11.03 -9.30
N GLN A 46 -2.45 11.41 -8.86
CA GLN A 46 -1.30 10.52 -8.80
C GLN A 46 -1.51 9.41 -7.76
N VAL A 47 -0.93 8.24 -8.00
CA VAL A 47 -0.91 7.13 -7.05
C VAL A 47 0.49 6.96 -6.50
N VAL A 48 0.61 6.87 -5.18
CA VAL A 48 1.90 6.67 -4.50
C VAL A 48 1.89 5.28 -3.85
N PRO A 49 2.74 4.34 -4.30
CA PRO A 49 2.91 3.05 -3.63
C PRO A 49 3.50 3.25 -2.23
N VAL A 50 2.93 2.58 -1.23
CA VAL A 50 3.44 2.61 0.14
C VAL A 50 3.53 1.19 0.67
N THR A 51 4.72 0.78 1.07
CA THR A 51 5.01 -0.53 1.65
C THR A 51 5.28 -0.40 3.13
N ILE A 52 4.61 -1.22 3.94
CA ILE A 52 4.75 -1.25 5.39
C ILE A 52 5.08 -2.67 5.82
N ASP A 53 6.20 -2.87 6.50
CA ASP A 53 6.58 -4.16 7.08
C ASP A 53 6.82 -4.07 8.58
N GLY A 54 6.65 -5.20 9.29
CA GLY A 54 6.81 -5.30 10.75
C GLY A 54 5.60 -4.88 11.59
N SER A 55 4.68 -4.07 11.05
CA SER A 55 3.47 -3.64 11.78
C SER A 55 2.54 -4.80 12.20
N TRP A 56 2.64 -5.94 11.54
CA TRP A 56 1.83 -7.14 11.82
C TRP A 56 2.17 -7.79 13.17
N HIS A 57 3.35 -7.54 13.74
CA HIS A 57 3.71 -7.99 15.10
C HIS A 57 2.82 -7.37 16.18
N PHE A 58 2.20 -6.21 15.91
CA PHE A 58 1.24 -5.56 16.80
C PHE A 58 -0.19 -6.09 16.63
N ASN A 59 -0.41 -7.11 15.79
CA ASN A 59 -1.73 -7.72 15.60
C ASN A 59 -2.06 -8.81 16.64
N THR A 60 -1.31 -8.86 17.75
CA THR A 60 -1.50 -9.79 18.88
C THR A 60 -2.05 -9.07 20.11
N ILE A 61 -2.61 -9.83 21.05
CA ILE A 61 -3.03 -9.32 22.36
C ILE A 61 -1.77 -9.03 23.20
N PRO A 62 -1.71 -7.92 23.97
CA PRO A 62 -0.57 -7.58 24.81
C PRO A 62 -0.10 -8.74 25.73
N PRO A 63 1.19 -8.78 26.11
CA PRO A 63 2.21 -7.76 25.86
C PRO A 63 2.81 -7.84 24.46
N PHE A 64 3.16 -6.68 23.89
CA PHE A 64 3.84 -6.60 22.60
C PHE A 64 5.30 -7.06 22.72
N PRO A 65 5.92 -7.55 21.63
CA PRO A 65 7.35 -7.85 21.62
C PRO A 65 8.17 -6.61 21.94
N SER A 66 9.26 -6.76 22.71
CA SER A 66 10.07 -5.64 23.21
C SER A 66 10.85 -4.89 22.13
N GLU A 67 11.01 -5.47 20.94
CA GLU A 67 11.74 -4.86 19.81
C GLU A 67 11.05 -5.20 18.50
N THR A 68 10.15 -4.32 18.04
CA THR A 68 9.57 -4.40 16.70
C THR A 68 9.97 -3.19 15.89
N GLU A 69 10.72 -3.42 14.82
CA GLU A 69 11.00 -2.40 13.81
C GLU A 69 9.84 -2.33 12.80
N ILE A 70 9.25 -1.15 12.66
CA ILE A 70 8.32 -0.84 11.57
C ILE A 70 9.09 -0.07 10.51
N VAL A 71 9.15 -0.62 9.30
CA VAL A 71 9.74 0.04 8.15
C VAL A 71 8.62 0.46 7.21
N ILE A 72 8.64 1.74 6.82
CA ILE A 72 7.71 2.30 5.84
C ILE A 72 8.55 2.79 4.65
N ARG A 73 8.27 2.26 3.47
CA ARG A 73 8.81 2.75 2.21
C ARG A 73 7.73 3.48 1.43
N ILE A 74 8.05 4.68 0.98
CA ILE A 74 7.20 5.50 0.12
C ILE A 74 7.85 5.48 -1.26
N GLY A 75 7.13 4.96 -2.25
CA GLY A 75 7.58 4.91 -3.63
C GLY A 75 7.38 6.23 -4.37
N ASP A 76 7.82 6.26 -5.63
CA ASP A 76 7.65 7.42 -6.48
C ASP A 76 6.17 7.61 -6.88
N PRO A 77 5.69 8.87 -7.03
CA PRO A 77 4.36 9.12 -7.57
C PRO A 77 4.20 8.61 -9.00
N ILE A 78 3.17 7.83 -9.24
CA ILE A 78 2.78 7.33 -10.56
C ILE A 78 1.73 8.29 -11.12
N GLY A 79 2.12 9.01 -12.16
CA GLY A 79 1.19 9.79 -12.98
C GLY A 79 0.20 8.90 -13.71
N ARG A 80 -0.99 9.43 -14.01
CA ARG A 80 -2.10 8.65 -14.55
C ARG A 80 -2.78 9.35 -15.71
N THR A 81 -3.36 8.55 -16.59
CA THR A 81 -4.10 8.94 -17.79
C THR A 81 -5.29 8.00 -17.98
N PRO A 82 -6.44 8.47 -18.51
CA PRO A 82 -7.58 7.60 -18.76
C PRO A 82 -7.21 6.37 -19.60
N GLY A 83 -7.54 5.17 -19.11
CA GLY A 83 -7.26 3.89 -19.78
C GLY A 83 -6.00 3.15 -19.30
N ASP A 84 -5.17 3.75 -18.44
CA ASP A 84 -3.99 3.09 -17.86
C ASP A 84 -4.26 2.38 -16.52
N GLU A 85 -5.51 2.32 -16.06
CA GLU A 85 -5.80 2.02 -14.66
C GLU A 85 -5.35 0.62 -14.24
N GLU A 86 -5.45 -0.35 -15.15
CA GLU A 86 -4.99 -1.72 -14.91
C GLU A 86 -3.46 -1.81 -14.88
N VAL A 87 -2.78 -1.08 -15.78
CA VAL A 87 -1.31 -1.04 -15.85
C VAL A 87 -0.75 -0.36 -14.61
N VAL A 88 -1.36 0.74 -14.17
CA VAL A 88 -1.00 1.43 -12.93
C VAL A 88 -1.24 0.54 -11.72
N PHE A 89 -2.36 -0.19 -11.68
CA PHE A 89 -2.62 -1.13 -10.60
C PHE A 89 -1.55 -2.22 -10.52
N ASP A 90 -1.20 -2.83 -11.64
CA ASP A 90 -0.18 -3.88 -11.69
C ASP A 90 1.18 -3.34 -11.23
N ARG A 91 1.57 -2.18 -11.76
CA ARG A 91 2.79 -1.50 -11.32
C ARG A 91 2.82 -1.22 -9.82
N VAL A 92 1.71 -0.75 -9.23
CA VAL A 92 1.63 -0.48 -7.78
C VAL A 92 1.80 -1.77 -6.98
N VAL A 93 1.25 -2.89 -7.45
CA VAL A 93 1.42 -4.19 -6.80
C VAL A 93 2.88 -4.62 -6.84
N ASP A 94 3.52 -4.52 -8.01
CA ASP A 94 4.92 -4.89 -8.21
C ASP A 94 5.84 -3.99 -7.38
N ASP A 95 5.68 -2.67 -7.43
CA ASP A 95 6.46 -1.70 -6.65
C ASP A 95 6.34 -1.98 -5.13
N ILE A 96 5.16 -2.40 -4.65
CA ILE A 96 4.97 -2.75 -3.24
C ILE A 96 5.66 -4.06 -2.87
N ALA A 97 5.56 -5.08 -3.73
CA ALA A 97 6.18 -6.39 -3.52
C ALA A 97 7.72 -6.28 -3.53
N ASP A 98 8.29 -5.61 -4.53
CA ASP A 98 9.73 -5.40 -4.66
C ASP A 98 10.28 -4.63 -3.45
N ALA A 99 9.58 -3.55 -3.06
CA ALA A 99 9.94 -2.81 -1.86
C ALA A 99 9.90 -3.69 -0.61
N LEU A 100 8.91 -4.58 -0.48
CA LEU A 100 8.80 -5.47 0.67
C LEU A 100 9.97 -6.46 0.73
N ASP A 101 10.35 -7.03 -0.40
CA ASP A 101 11.48 -7.95 -0.50
C ASP A 101 12.81 -7.24 -0.19
N GLU A 102 12.99 -6.02 -0.70
CA GLU A 102 14.15 -5.19 -0.38
C GLU A 102 14.22 -4.81 1.11
N ILE A 103 13.10 -4.44 1.75
CA ILE A 103 13.05 -4.18 3.20
C ILE A 103 13.56 -5.40 3.95
N ARG A 104 13.07 -6.58 3.58
CA ARG A 104 13.38 -7.84 4.26
C ARG A 104 14.80 -8.32 4.00
N ALA A 105 15.34 -8.07 2.81
CA ALA A 105 16.72 -8.39 2.47
C ALA A 105 17.74 -7.54 3.24
N HIS A 106 17.38 -6.30 3.60
CA HIS A 106 18.25 -5.35 4.30
C HIS A 106 17.96 -5.24 5.80
N ARG A 107 17.03 -6.04 6.32
CA ARG A 107 16.83 -6.07 7.77
C ARG A 107 18.06 -6.68 8.43
N PRO A 108 18.67 -6.00 9.40
CA PRO A 108 19.59 -6.71 10.28
C PRO A 108 18.83 -7.91 10.86
N GLY A 109 19.49 -9.06 10.95
CA GLY A 109 18.95 -10.21 11.68
C GLY A 109 18.53 -9.79 13.10
N PRO A 110 17.80 -10.66 13.84
CA PRO A 110 17.36 -10.31 15.19
C PRO A 110 18.53 -9.70 15.99
N LEU A 111 18.28 -8.52 16.56
CA LEU A 111 19.23 -7.78 17.41
C LEU A 111 19.66 -8.62 18.61
#